data_AF-A0A9X2GQ92-F1
#
_entry.id   AF-A0A9X2GQ92-F1
#
_cell.length_a   1.000
_cell.length_b   1.000
_cell.length_c   1.000
_cell.angle_alpha   90.00
_cell.angle_beta   90.00
_cell.angle_gamma   90.00
#
_symmetry.space_group_name_H-M   'P 1'
#
loop_
_entity.id
_entity.type
_entity.pdbx_description
1 polymer ?
#
loop_
_entity_poly.entity_id
_entity_poly.type
_entity_poly.pdbx_seq_one_letter_code
_entity_poly.pdbx_strand_id
1 'polypeptide(L)'
;MQALGEDHHLARARPAGVPVLPGDSAWVALLVSFDRGQTWRPSGTLNLPTAQCDTAARLFLMTAMSMATEDHALNVVWQVLAWPAREGQECPSAAPPIVSLRSDGEVPGQLPLP
;
A
#
# COMPACT_ATOMS: atom_id res chain seq x y z
N MET A 1 -0.83 19.59 42.48
CA MET A 1 -0.07 18.65 41.62
C MET A 1 -0.87 17.36 41.54
N GLN A 2 -1.70 17.21 40.50
CA GLN A 2 -2.33 15.93 40.18
C GLN A 2 -1.47 15.25 39.11
N ALA A 3 -1.10 14.00 39.38
CA ALA A 3 -0.39 13.14 38.45
C ALA A 3 -1.24 12.92 37.20
N LEU A 4 -0.64 13.12 36.01
CA LEU A 4 -1.20 12.69 34.73
C LEU A 4 -1.32 11.16 34.73
N GLY A 5 -2.41 10.67 35.28
CA GLY A 5 -2.92 9.34 35.05
C GLY A 5 -4.07 9.43 34.06
N GLU A 6 -3.75 9.53 32.78
CA GLU A 6 -4.64 9.03 31.72
C GLU A 6 -3.75 8.38 30.68
N ASP A 7 -3.51 7.10 30.95
CA ASP A 7 -3.02 6.09 30.02
C ASP A 7 -4.02 6.04 28.85
N HIS A 8 -3.85 6.98 27.92
CA HIS A 8 -4.54 6.97 26.65
C HIS A 8 -4.11 5.68 25.99
N HIS A 9 -5.01 4.69 25.99
CA HIS A 9 -4.86 3.44 25.29
C HIS A 9 -4.29 3.73 23.90
N LEU A 10 -2.97 3.63 23.79
CA LEU A 10 -2.26 3.46 22.55
C LEU A 10 -2.87 2.18 22.00
N ALA A 11 -3.88 2.36 21.14
CA ALA A 11 -4.33 1.35 20.23
C ALA A 11 -3.12 1.05 19.35
N ARG A 12 -2.17 0.27 19.90
CA ARG A 12 -1.12 -0.38 19.14
C ARG A 12 -1.89 -1.18 18.12
N ALA A 13 -1.94 -0.67 16.90
CA ALA A 13 -2.45 -1.39 15.76
C ALA A 13 -1.82 -2.78 15.84
N ARG A 14 -2.61 -3.78 16.21
CA ARG A 14 -2.15 -5.16 16.12
C ARG A 14 -1.82 -5.35 14.65
N PRO A 15 -0.61 -5.82 14.28
CA PRO A 15 -0.37 -6.20 12.91
C PRO A 15 -1.48 -7.20 12.57
N ALA A 16 -2.34 -6.83 11.62
CA ALA A 16 -3.26 -7.79 11.03
C ALA A 16 -2.40 -8.99 10.65
N GLY A 17 -2.77 -10.19 11.10
CA GLY A 17 -1.96 -11.39 10.90
C GLY A 17 -1.49 -11.42 9.46
N VAL A 18 -0.18 -11.62 9.26
CA VAL A 18 0.48 -11.48 7.95
C VAL A 18 -0.39 -12.21 6.93
N PRO A 19 -1.00 -11.51 5.95
CA PRO A 19 -1.81 -12.16 4.94
C PRO A 19 -0.94 -13.20 4.26
N VAL A 20 -1.22 -14.48 4.52
CA VAL A 20 -0.49 -15.58 3.87
C VAL A 20 -0.98 -15.62 2.44
N LEU A 21 -0.24 -14.94 1.57
CA LEU A 21 -0.44 -14.94 0.14
C LEU A 21 -0.37 -16.37 -0.41
N PRO A 22 -1.40 -16.84 -1.15
CA PRO A 22 -1.31 -18.12 -1.83
C PRO A 22 -0.33 -18.01 -3.01
N GLY A 23 0.69 -18.87 -3.04
CA GLY A 23 1.69 -18.95 -4.11
C GLY A 23 3.08 -18.45 -3.71
N ASP A 24 4.04 -18.58 -4.62
CA ASP A 24 5.45 -18.29 -4.35
C ASP A 24 5.81 -16.81 -4.60
N SER A 25 5.01 -16.09 -5.39
CA SER A 25 5.28 -14.71 -5.78
C SER A 25 4.02 -13.83 -5.83
N ALA A 26 4.19 -12.51 -5.75
CA ALA A 26 3.13 -11.52 -5.78
C ALA A 26 3.50 -10.32 -6.66
N TRP A 27 2.54 -9.87 -7.45
CA TRP A 27 2.59 -8.60 -8.17
C TRP A 27 2.32 -7.48 -7.18
N VAL A 28 3.23 -6.51 -7.08
CA VAL A 28 3.08 -5.31 -6.28
C VAL A 28 3.10 -4.11 -7.21
N ALA A 29 1.98 -3.39 -7.30
CA ALA A 29 1.84 -2.18 -8.10
C ALA A 29 1.83 -0.94 -7.20
N LEU A 30 2.61 0.07 -7.57
CA LEU A 30 2.56 1.41 -6.97
C LEU A 30 1.76 2.32 -7.88
N LEU A 31 0.73 2.95 -7.32
CA LEU A 31 -0.09 3.94 -7.97
C LEU A 31 0.14 5.31 -7.34
N VAL A 32 0.03 6.33 -8.18
CA VAL A 32 0.12 7.74 -7.78
C VAL A 32 -1.12 8.49 -8.20
N SER A 33 -1.57 9.39 -7.35
CA SER A 33 -2.64 10.33 -7.61
C SER A 33 -2.18 11.75 -7.26
N PHE A 34 -2.39 12.68 -8.19
CA PHE A 34 -2.06 14.10 -8.02
C PHE A 34 -3.28 14.95 -7.67
N ASP A 35 -4.47 14.33 -7.62
CA ASP A 35 -5.77 14.95 -7.42
C ASP A 35 -6.53 14.34 -6.23
N ARG A 36 -5.77 13.93 -5.20
CA ARG A 36 -6.30 13.37 -3.93
C ARG A 36 -7.13 12.09 -4.10
N GLY A 37 -6.67 11.19 -4.95
CA GLY A 37 -7.25 9.87 -5.16
C GLY A 37 -8.38 9.81 -6.19
N GLN A 38 -8.63 10.89 -6.94
CA GLN A 38 -9.67 10.90 -7.99
C GLN A 38 -9.20 10.15 -9.24
N THR A 39 -7.95 10.36 -9.65
CA THR A 39 -7.30 9.63 -10.74
C THR A 39 -6.03 8.95 -10.27
N TRP A 40 -5.83 7.72 -10.75
CA TRP A 40 -4.68 6.89 -10.39
C TRP A 40 -3.86 6.57 -11.64
N ARG A 41 -2.55 6.73 -11.53
CA ARG A 41 -1.59 6.38 -12.58
C ARG A 41 -0.61 5.33 -12.05
N PRO A 42 -0.27 4.29 -12.82
CA PRO A 42 0.76 3.36 -12.43
C PRO A 42 2.12 4.05 -12.44
N SER A 43 2.84 3.94 -11.33
CA SER A 43 4.21 4.45 -11.16
C SER A 43 5.24 3.33 -11.26
N GLY A 44 4.85 2.08 -11.01
CA GLY A 44 5.75 0.92 -11.13
C GLY A 44 5.11 -0.38 -10.68
N THR A 45 5.68 -1.49 -11.12
CA THR A 45 5.26 -2.85 -10.74
C THR A 45 6.49 -3.71 -10.43
N LEU A 46 6.42 -4.47 -9.35
CA LEU A 46 7.45 -5.42 -8.93
C LEU A 46 6.82 -6.81 -8.80
N ASN A 47 7.60 -7.86 -9.05
CA ASN A 47 7.24 -9.22 -8.66
C ASN A 47 8.15 -9.64 -7.49
N LEU A 48 7.55 -10.01 -6.37
CA LEU A 48 8.25 -10.26 -5.11
C LEU A 48 7.78 -11.56 -4.45
N PRO A 49 8.65 -12.25 -3.69
CA PRO A 49 8.23 -13.39 -2.91
C PRO A 49 7.09 -13.05 -1.95
N THR A 50 6.08 -13.92 -1.88
CA THR A 50 4.86 -13.72 -1.08
C THR A 50 5.14 -13.50 0.40
N ALA A 51 6.12 -14.20 0.95
CA ALA A 51 6.54 -14.10 2.36
C ALA A 51 7.00 -12.68 2.77
N GLN A 52 7.36 -11.83 1.82
CA GLN A 52 7.88 -10.48 2.07
C GLN A 52 6.96 -9.36 1.56
N CYS A 53 5.79 -9.72 1.03
CA CYS A 53 4.96 -8.77 0.28
C CYS A 53 4.48 -7.58 1.12
N ASP A 54 4.04 -7.78 2.37
CA ASP A 54 3.58 -6.66 3.22
C ASP A 54 4.74 -5.70 3.55
N THR A 55 5.87 -6.24 4.00
CA THR A 55 7.07 -5.45 4.30
C THR A 55 7.57 -4.70 3.07
N ALA A 56 7.63 -5.38 1.92
CA ALA A 56 8.07 -4.77 0.68
C ALA A 56 7.07 -3.70 0.18
N ALA A 57 5.76 -3.93 0.30
CA ALA A 57 4.74 -2.94 -0.03
C ALA A 57 4.89 -1.68 0.84
N ARG A 58 5.11 -1.83 2.14
CA ARG A 58 5.37 -0.71 3.06
C ARG A 58 6.65 0.04 2.71
N LEU A 59 7.75 -0.68 2.47
CA LEU A 59 9.02 -0.07 2.07
C LEU A 59 8.86 0.68 0.76
N PHE A 60 8.18 0.10 -0.22
CA PHE A 60 7.98 0.72 -1.52
C PHE A 60 7.13 1.99 -1.42
N LEU A 61 6.07 1.96 -0.61
CA LEU A 61 5.26 3.15 -0.30
C LEU A 61 6.08 4.23 0.41
N MET A 62 6.88 3.86 1.42
CA MET A 62 7.73 4.81 2.14
C MET A 62 8.78 5.45 1.22
N THR A 63 9.43 4.67 0.37
CA THR A 63 10.40 5.20 -0.60
C THR A 63 9.75 6.20 -1.56
N ALA A 64 8.57 5.89 -2.10
CA ALA A 64 7.86 6.79 -3.00
C ALA A 64 7.46 8.11 -2.31
N MET A 65 6.99 8.05 -1.07
CA MET A 65 6.66 9.24 -0.28
C MET A 65 7.89 10.10 0.02
N SER A 66 9.02 9.49 0.38
CA SER A 66 10.27 10.23 0.64
C SER A 66 10.73 11.00 -0.60
N MET A 67 10.72 10.36 -1.78
CA MET A 67 11.09 11.03 -3.03
C MET A 67 10.11 12.16 -3.40
N ALA A 68 8.81 11.96 -3.22
CA ALA A 68 7.82 13.01 -3.48
C ALA A 68 7.97 14.23 -2.55
N THR A 69 8.45 14.00 -1.33
CA THR A 69 8.73 15.07 -0.35
C THR A 69 9.93 15.91 -0.79
N GLU A 70 10.96 15.27 -1.33
CA GLU A 70 12.12 15.95 -1.92
C GLU A 70 11.71 16.84 -3.11
N ASP A 71 10.76 16.38 -3.93
CA ASP A 71 10.26 17.10 -5.11
C ASP A 71 9.20 18.19 -4.82
N HIS A 72 8.89 18.46 -3.53
CA HIS A 72 7.89 19.45 -3.10
C HIS A 72 6.48 19.20 -3.69
N ALA A 73 6.16 17.95 -4.01
CA ALA A 73 4.88 17.59 -4.61
C ALA A 73 3.76 17.60 -3.54
N LEU A 74 3.19 18.77 -3.28
CA LEU A 74 2.07 18.94 -2.36
C LEU A 74 0.79 18.33 -2.98
N ASN A 75 0.06 17.52 -2.21
CA ASN A 75 -1.17 16.79 -2.58
C ASN A 75 -1.00 15.50 -3.40
N VAL A 76 0.19 14.88 -3.38
CA VAL A 76 0.35 13.55 -3.96
C VAL A 76 -0.09 12.47 -2.99
N VAL A 77 -0.96 11.56 -3.45
CA VAL A 77 -1.37 10.36 -2.72
C VAL A 77 -0.78 9.15 -3.43
N TRP A 78 -0.15 8.27 -2.66
CA TRP A 78 0.40 7.02 -3.14
C TRP A 78 -0.43 5.85 -2.63
N GLN A 79 -0.58 4.83 -3.46
CA GLN A 79 -1.25 3.59 -3.08
C GLN A 79 -0.45 2.40 -3.58
N VAL A 80 -0.19 1.44 -2.69
CA VAL A 80 0.41 0.16 -3.06
C VAL A 80 -0.65 -0.92 -3.03
N LEU A 81 -0.67 -1.72 -4.10
CA LEU A 81 -1.57 -2.84 -4.30
C LEU A 81 -0.78 -4.11 -4.51
N ALA A 82 -1.24 -5.22 -3.95
CA ALA A 82 -0.64 -6.52 -4.22
C ALA A 82 -1.65 -7.59 -4.61
N TRP A 83 -1.25 -8.45 -5.56
CA TRP A 83 -1.99 -9.64 -5.97
C TRP A 83 -1.07 -10.86 -6.02
N PRO A 84 -1.59 -12.08 -5.84
CA PRO A 84 -0.82 -13.29 -6.15
C PRO A 84 -0.33 -13.27 -7.61
N ALA A 85 0.95 -13.57 -7.82
CA ALA A 85 1.53 -13.73 -9.14
C ALA A 85 1.70 -15.22 -9.43
N ARG A 86 1.21 -15.63 -10.61
CA ARG A 86 1.48 -16.96 -11.19
C ARG A 86 2.35 -16.76 -12.42
N GLU A 87 3.18 -17.76 -12.71
CA GLU A 87 4.02 -17.75 -13.90
C GLU A 87 3.16 -17.60 -15.17
N GLY A 88 3.56 -16.69 -16.06
CA GLY A 88 2.83 -16.38 -17.30
C GLY A 88 1.51 -15.61 -17.12
N GLN A 89 1.14 -15.22 -15.88
CA GLN A 89 -0.09 -14.47 -15.62
C GLN A 89 0.18 -12.96 -15.60
N GLU A 90 -0.60 -12.21 -16.38
CA GLU A 90 -0.66 -10.76 -16.30
C GLU A 90 -1.32 -10.29 -14.99
N CYS A 91 -0.98 -9.08 -14.53
CA CYS A 91 -1.52 -8.52 -13.30
C CYS A 91 -3.06 -8.47 -13.38
N PRO A 92 -3.80 -9.16 -12.49
CA PRO A 92 -5.24 -9.26 -12.60
C PRO A 92 -5.89 -7.91 -12.28
N SER A 93 -6.63 -7.35 -13.23
CA SER A 93 -7.43 -6.14 -13.01
C SER A 93 -8.72 -6.42 -12.24
N ALA A 94 -9.35 -7.58 -12.41
CA ALA A 94 -10.68 -7.85 -11.87
C ALA A 94 -10.72 -8.38 -10.42
N ALA A 95 -9.59 -8.85 -9.87
CA ALA A 95 -9.55 -9.40 -8.52
C ALA A 95 -9.24 -8.30 -7.48
N PRO A 96 -9.89 -8.29 -6.31
CA PRO A 96 -9.52 -7.36 -5.26
C PRO A 96 -8.08 -7.65 -4.79
N PRO A 97 -7.26 -6.61 -4.60
CA PRO A 97 -5.90 -6.76 -4.10
C PRO A 97 -5.91 -7.28 -2.66
N ILE A 98 -4.92 -8.09 -2.33
CA ILE A 98 -4.80 -8.68 -0.99
C ILE A 98 -4.03 -7.78 -0.01
N VAL A 99 -3.19 -6.87 -0.54
CA VAL A 99 -2.64 -5.73 0.20
C VAL A 99 -3.09 -4.47 -0.52
N SER A 100 -3.59 -3.51 0.23
CA SER A 100 -3.95 -2.19 -0.28
C SER A 100 -3.63 -1.15 0.79
N LEU A 101 -2.59 -0.36 0.56
CA LEU A 101 -2.06 0.63 1.50
C LEU A 101 -2.03 2.00 0.85
N ARG A 102 -2.67 2.99 1.46
CA ARG A 102 -2.63 4.39 1.02
C ARG A 102 -1.75 5.23 1.94
N SER A 103 -1.01 6.18 1.38
CA SER A 103 -0.11 7.07 2.12
C SER A 103 -0.83 7.98 3.11
N ASP A 104 -2.09 8.33 2.83
CA ASP A 104 -2.92 9.20 3.67
C ASP A 104 -3.64 8.44 4.80
N GLY A 105 -3.48 7.11 4.87
CA GLY A 105 -4.12 6.26 5.86
C GLY A 105 -5.63 6.08 5.66
N GLU A 106 -6.21 6.65 4.61
CA GLU A 106 -7.61 6.39 4.28
C GLU A 106 -7.81 4.95 3.82
N VAL A 107 -9.02 4.44 4.03
CA VAL A 107 -9.41 3.17 3.43
C VAL A 107 -9.31 3.30 1.91
N PRO A 108 -8.61 2.37 1.24
CA PRO A 108 -8.63 2.26 -0.21
C PRO A 108 -10.06 2.31 -0.76
N GLY A 109 -10.38 3.36 -1.51
CA GLY A 109 -11.60 3.39 -2.31
C GLY A 109 -11.56 2.32 -3.39
N GLN A 110 -12.69 2.07 -4.06
CA GLN A 110 -12.67 1.29 -5.29
C GLN A 110 -11.70 1.96 -6.28
N LEU A 111 -10.67 1.22 -6.68
CA LEU A 111 -9.80 1.65 -7.77
C LEU A 111 -10.65 1.76 -9.02
N PRO A 112 -10.57 2.86 -9.79
CA PRO A 112 -11.16 2.89 -11.11
C PRO A 112 -10.46 1.81 -11.95
N LEU A 113 -11.19 0.75 -12.25
CA LEU A 113 -10.77 -0.22 -13.26
C LEU A 113 -10.84 0.49 -14.62
N PRO A 114 -9.82 0.32 -15.48
CA PRO A 114 -9.92 0.77 -16.87
C PRO A 114 -11.05 0.06 -17.61
#